data_AF-A0A9C8N190-F1
#
_entry.id   AF-A0A9C8N190-F1
#
_cell.length_a   1.000
_cell.length_b   1.000
_cell.length_c   1.000
_cell.angle_alpha   90.00
_cell.angle_beta   90.00
_cell.angle_gamma   90.00
#
_symmetry.space_group_name_H-M   'P 1'
#
loop_
_entity.id
_entity.type
_entity.pdbx_description
1 polymer ?
#
loop_
_entity_poly.entity_id
_entity_poly.type
_entity_poly.pdbx_seq_one_letter_code
_entity_poly.pdbx_strand_id
1 'polypeptide(L)'
;MKSDLIPIKMLLYRRPGAGADWPDLNVIDINLRGGQPWSKFVDSDGIGWIYDKISNLGTGATNGTVCTLVPKPFAEAAVDAYPELISILTEEEFETFYNERSTVDQPVENLDTDILQGIAARVQLEKDGTAMAPSQEIIDARGKCLDPTERHHRGIRKNLRKEWKDAKGEFNVSVHPDKAKKL
;
A
#
# COMPACT_ATOMS: atom_id res chain seq x y z
N MET A 1 -11.03 -4.52 -20.97
CA MET A 1 -9.69 -3.91 -20.93
C MET A 1 -9.50 -3.36 -19.54
N LYS A 2 -8.37 -3.62 -18.88
CA LYS A 2 -8.06 -2.90 -17.64
C LYS A 2 -7.83 -1.44 -18.00
N SER A 3 -8.54 -0.54 -17.35
CA SER A 3 -8.35 0.88 -17.52
C SER A 3 -6.98 1.26 -16.95
N ASP A 4 -6.17 1.99 -17.71
CA ASP A 4 -4.94 2.56 -17.17
C ASP A 4 -5.33 3.62 -16.13
N LEU A 5 -4.81 3.47 -14.91
CA LEU A 5 -5.12 4.34 -13.78
C LEU A 5 -4.09 5.46 -13.67
N ILE A 6 -4.52 6.61 -13.18
CA ILE A 6 -3.70 7.78 -12.91
C ILE A 6 -3.65 8.00 -11.39
N PRO A 7 -2.45 8.24 -10.84
CA PRO A 7 -2.31 8.62 -9.44
C PRO A 7 -2.73 10.07 -9.24
N ILE A 8 -3.64 10.27 -8.29
CA ILE A 8 -3.98 11.59 -7.78
C ILE A 8 -3.51 11.71 -6.33
N LYS A 9 -3.07 12.92 -5.97
CA LYS A 9 -2.80 13.35 -4.61
C LYS A 9 -3.85 14.36 -4.20
N MET A 10 -4.34 14.25 -2.97
CA MET A 10 -5.34 15.12 -2.39
C MET A 10 -4.88 15.64 -1.03
N LEU A 11 -5.04 16.95 -0.86
CA LEU A 11 -4.87 17.63 0.42
C LEU A 11 -6.20 17.60 1.19
N LEU A 12 -6.15 17.14 2.43
CA LEU A 12 -7.27 17.11 3.35
C LEU A 12 -7.08 18.19 4.40
N TYR A 13 -8.11 18.97 4.68
CA TYR A 13 -8.08 19.88 5.83
C TYR A 13 -8.50 19.13 7.10
N ARG A 14 -7.96 19.50 8.25
CA ARG A 14 -8.51 19.12 9.55
C ARG A 14 -9.18 20.31 10.19
N ARG A 15 -10.48 20.16 10.46
CA ARG A 15 -11.22 21.14 11.27
C ARG A 15 -11.05 20.80 12.75
N PRO A 16 -10.75 21.77 13.64
CA PRO A 16 -10.70 21.51 15.07
C PRO A 16 -12.01 20.87 15.58
N GLY A 17 -11.92 19.70 16.22
CA GLY A 17 -13.07 18.98 16.77
C GLY A 17 -13.94 18.23 15.76
N ALA A 18 -13.62 18.27 14.47
CA ALA A 18 -14.25 17.47 13.43
C ALA A 18 -13.18 16.60 12.72
N GLY A 19 -13.62 15.55 12.02
CA GLY A 19 -12.73 14.64 11.30
C GLY A 19 -11.96 15.32 10.16
N ALA A 20 -11.31 14.51 9.33
CA ALA A 20 -10.76 14.99 8.07
C ALA A 20 -11.88 15.57 7.19
N ASP A 21 -11.63 16.75 6.63
CA ASP A 21 -12.50 17.47 5.73
C ASP A 21 -12.02 17.23 4.29
N TRP A 22 -12.83 16.48 3.55
CA TRP A 22 -12.53 16.02 2.20
C TRP A 22 -13.17 16.96 1.16
N PRO A 23 -12.51 17.23 0.03
CA PRO A 23 -13.19 17.79 -1.14
C PRO A 23 -14.43 16.94 -1.49
N ASP A 24 -15.57 17.57 -1.76
CA ASP A 24 -16.79 16.83 -2.12
C ASP A 24 -16.74 16.37 -3.58
N LEU A 25 -16.16 15.20 -3.81
CA LEU A 25 -16.05 14.62 -5.14
C LEU A 25 -17.39 14.16 -5.74
N ASN A 26 -18.53 14.30 -5.04
CA ASN A 26 -19.84 14.02 -5.64
C ASN A 26 -20.25 15.04 -6.69
N VAL A 27 -19.59 16.21 -6.75
CA VAL A 27 -19.80 17.21 -7.80
C VAL A 27 -19.36 16.74 -9.19
N ILE A 28 -18.48 15.74 -9.25
CA ILE A 28 -18.00 15.14 -10.51
C ILE A 28 -19.10 14.25 -11.08
N ASP A 29 -19.26 14.25 -12.41
CA ASP A 29 -20.27 13.46 -13.12
C ASP A 29 -20.24 11.99 -12.64
N ILE A 30 -21.41 11.48 -12.26
CA ILE A 30 -21.59 10.11 -11.77
C ILE A 30 -21.21 9.07 -12.84
N ASN A 31 -21.30 9.41 -14.12
CA ASN A 31 -20.87 8.54 -15.22
C ASN A 31 -19.35 8.31 -15.21
N LEU A 32 -18.57 9.33 -14.83
CA LEU A 32 -17.12 9.21 -14.64
C LEU A 32 -16.75 8.37 -13.41
N ARG A 33 -17.74 8.12 -12.53
CA ARG A 33 -17.66 7.26 -11.35
C ARG A 33 -18.34 5.91 -11.55
N GLY A 34 -18.64 5.53 -12.80
CA GLY A 34 -19.30 4.25 -13.11
C GLY A 34 -20.70 4.10 -12.47
N GLY A 35 -21.41 5.21 -12.24
CA GLY A 35 -22.73 5.20 -11.59
C GLY A 35 -22.69 5.16 -10.07
N GLN A 36 -21.51 5.32 -9.44
CA GLN A 36 -21.34 5.12 -8.01
C GLN A 36 -21.03 6.41 -7.23
N PRO A 37 -21.36 6.46 -5.92
CA PRO A 37 -20.79 7.46 -5.01
C PRO A 37 -19.26 7.39 -5.03
N TRP A 38 -18.58 8.54 -4.89
CA TRP A 38 -17.12 8.57 -5.01
C TRP A 38 -16.42 7.68 -3.99
N SER A 39 -16.97 7.55 -2.79
CA SER A 39 -16.43 6.72 -1.71
C SER A 39 -16.42 5.22 -2.04
N LYS A 40 -17.24 4.76 -2.98
CA LYS A 40 -17.23 3.37 -3.48
C LYS A 40 -16.37 3.22 -4.73
N PHE A 41 -16.38 4.25 -5.58
CA PHE A 41 -15.61 4.27 -6.83
C PHE A 41 -14.10 4.17 -6.61
N VAL A 42 -13.55 4.82 -5.59
CA VAL A 42 -12.09 4.76 -5.35
C VAL A 42 -11.60 3.37 -4.93
N ASP A 43 -12.50 2.53 -4.40
CA ASP A 43 -12.20 1.15 -4.05
C ASP A 43 -12.48 0.16 -5.19
N SER A 44 -13.14 0.57 -6.28
CA SER A 44 -13.57 -0.36 -7.35
C SER A 44 -12.47 -0.76 -8.30
N ASP A 45 -11.57 0.16 -8.61
CA ASP A 45 -10.57 -0.02 -9.67
C ASP A 45 -9.12 0.19 -9.21
N GLY A 46 -8.92 0.58 -7.94
CA GLY A 46 -7.61 0.95 -7.40
C GLY A 46 -7.24 0.19 -6.12
N ILE A 47 -6.19 0.68 -5.46
CA ILE A 47 -5.71 0.13 -4.17
C ILE A 47 -6.42 0.76 -2.96
N GLY A 48 -7.48 1.53 -3.20
CA GLY A 48 -8.14 2.38 -2.23
C GLY A 48 -7.31 3.62 -1.86
N TRP A 49 -7.60 4.19 -0.68
CA TRP A 49 -6.91 5.37 -0.17
C TRP A 49 -5.57 5.03 0.50
N ILE A 50 -4.55 5.79 0.13
CA ILE A 50 -3.17 5.65 0.61
C ILE A 50 -2.85 6.89 1.43
N TYR A 51 -2.84 6.72 2.74
CA TYR A 51 -2.64 7.83 3.66
C TYR A 51 -1.17 8.09 3.91
N ASP A 52 -0.78 9.36 4.00
CA ASP A 52 0.52 9.76 4.51
C ASP A 52 0.59 9.46 6.01
N LYS A 53 1.43 8.49 6.41
CA LYS A 53 1.62 8.12 7.81
C LYS A 53 2.61 9.02 8.53
N ILE A 54 3.47 9.72 7.80
CA ILE A 54 4.44 10.66 8.37
C ILE A 54 3.75 11.96 8.76
N SER A 55 2.92 12.50 7.87
CA SER A 55 2.16 13.74 8.15
C SER A 55 0.87 13.50 8.94
N ASN A 56 0.52 12.24 9.24
CA ASN A 56 -0.60 11.88 10.11
C ASN A 56 -0.34 12.27 11.59
N LEU A 57 -0.37 13.58 11.82
CA LEU A 57 -1.09 14.24 12.90
C LEU A 57 -0.66 13.88 14.32
N GLY A 58 0.54 14.31 14.67
CA GLY A 58 0.76 14.89 16.00
C GLY A 58 -0.12 16.13 16.22
N THR A 59 -0.29 16.54 17.48
CA THR A 59 -1.06 17.73 17.87
C THR A 59 -0.50 18.99 17.19
N GLY A 60 -1.15 19.47 16.12
CA GLY A 60 -0.84 20.75 15.48
C GLY A 60 -0.80 20.78 13.96
N ALA A 61 -0.77 19.63 13.27
CA ALA A 61 -0.86 19.63 11.80
C ALA A 61 -2.29 19.96 11.35
N THR A 62 -2.43 20.96 10.46
CA THR A 62 -3.72 21.46 9.97
C THR A 62 -4.21 20.69 8.74
N ASN A 63 -3.32 20.02 8.01
CA ASN A 63 -3.63 19.35 6.75
C ASN A 63 -3.05 17.93 6.72
N GLY A 64 -3.79 16.97 6.15
CA GLY A 64 -3.32 15.62 5.83
C GLY A 64 -3.17 15.44 4.32
N THR A 65 -2.42 14.43 3.89
CA THR A 65 -2.28 14.09 2.46
C THR A 65 -2.69 12.64 2.23
N VAL A 66 -3.44 12.42 1.14
CA VAL A 66 -3.80 11.08 0.67
C VAL A 66 -3.56 10.96 -0.82
N CYS A 67 -3.23 9.77 -1.26
CA CYS A 67 -3.09 9.42 -2.66
C CYS A 67 -4.01 8.25 -3.02
N THR A 68 -4.40 8.15 -4.29
CA THR A 68 -5.09 6.97 -4.81
C THR A 68 -4.90 6.87 -6.33
N LEU A 69 -5.38 5.76 -6.92
CA LEU A 69 -5.38 5.51 -8.35
C LEU A 69 -6.81 5.56 -8.89
N VAL A 70 -7.03 6.35 -9.94
CA VAL A 70 -8.36 6.54 -10.55
C VAL A 70 -8.26 6.59 -12.09
N PRO A 71 -9.33 6.28 -12.83
CA PRO A 71 -9.40 6.52 -14.27
C PRO A 71 -9.04 7.96 -14.66
N LYS A 72 -8.31 8.12 -15.77
CA LYS A 72 -7.87 9.43 -16.29
C LYS A 72 -8.98 10.49 -16.38
N PRO A 73 -10.17 10.21 -16.97
CA PRO A 73 -11.22 11.22 -17.07
C PRO A 73 -11.71 11.73 -15.71
N PHE A 74 -11.71 10.87 -14.69
CA PHE A 74 -12.07 11.26 -13.33
C PHE A 74 -10.95 12.11 -12.70
N ALA A 75 -9.68 11.74 -12.89
CA ALA A 75 -8.54 12.52 -12.40
C ALA A 75 -8.56 13.95 -12.93
N GLU A 76 -8.79 14.12 -14.24
CA GLU A 76 -8.87 15.44 -14.88
C GLU A 76 -10.03 16.26 -14.32
N ALA A 77 -11.23 15.68 -14.24
CA ALA A 77 -12.40 16.35 -13.67
C ALA A 77 -12.23 16.73 -12.19
N ALA A 78 -11.53 15.90 -11.41
CA ALA A 78 -11.24 16.19 -10.01
C ALA A 78 -10.27 17.36 -9.83
N VAL A 79 -9.22 17.44 -10.66
CA VAL A 79 -8.30 18.58 -10.67
C VAL A 79 -9.02 19.86 -11.10
N ASP A 80 -9.88 19.80 -12.11
CA ASP A 80 -10.62 20.99 -12.57
C ASP A 80 -11.61 21.49 -11.51
N ALA A 81 -12.25 20.59 -10.76
CA ALA A 81 -13.18 20.94 -9.68
C ALA A 81 -12.46 21.49 -8.42
N TYR A 82 -11.26 20.98 -8.12
CA TYR A 82 -10.51 21.33 -6.92
C TYR A 82 -9.01 21.52 -7.20
N PRO A 83 -8.63 22.52 -8.02
CA PRO A 83 -7.26 22.67 -8.52
C PRO A 83 -6.24 22.99 -7.41
N GLU A 84 -6.68 23.57 -6.30
CA GLU A 84 -5.84 23.88 -5.13
C GLU A 84 -5.65 22.68 -4.17
N LEU A 85 -6.47 21.64 -4.31
CA LEU A 85 -6.52 20.52 -3.36
C LEU A 85 -6.14 19.19 -4.00
N ILE A 86 -6.25 19.05 -5.32
CA ILE A 86 -6.05 17.80 -6.04
C ILE A 86 -5.05 18.02 -7.18
N SER A 87 -4.05 17.15 -7.26
CA SER A 87 -3.04 17.16 -8.32
C SER A 87 -2.80 15.76 -8.88
N ILE A 88 -2.51 15.66 -10.17
CA ILE A 88 -2.04 14.42 -10.81
C ILE A 88 -0.55 14.25 -10.55
N LEU A 89 -0.18 13.09 -10.03
CA LEU A 89 1.22 12.72 -9.80
C LEU A 89 1.80 12.00 -11.03
N THR A 90 3.13 11.99 -11.17
CA THR A 90 3.80 10.96 -11.96
C THR A 90 3.74 9.62 -11.23
N GLU A 91 4.03 8.53 -11.95
CA GLU A 91 4.21 7.22 -11.33
C GLU A 91 5.36 7.22 -10.31
N GLU A 92 6.47 7.90 -10.61
CA GLU A 92 7.61 8.03 -9.70
C GLU A 92 7.24 8.79 -8.42
N GLU A 93 6.53 9.92 -8.53
CA GLU A 93 6.06 10.68 -7.37
C GLU A 93 5.12 9.84 -6.48
N PHE A 94 4.26 9.05 -7.11
CA PHE A 94 3.38 8.13 -6.39
C PHE A 94 4.15 6.99 -5.72
N GLU A 95 5.13 6.41 -6.41
CA GLU A 95 6.02 5.37 -5.85
C GLU A 95 6.77 5.89 -4.63
N THR A 96 7.38 7.07 -4.73
CA THR A 96 8.06 7.73 -3.61
C THR A 96 7.08 7.94 -2.44
N PHE A 97 5.88 8.46 -2.70
CA PHE A 97 4.87 8.65 -1.67
C PHE A 97 4.47 7.33 -0.99
N TYR A 98 4.23 6.28 -1.79
CA TYR A 98 3.84 4.96 -1.28
C TYR A 98 4.92 4.39 -0.35
N ASN A 99 6.15 4.28 -0.86
CA ASN A 99 7.28 3.64 -0.20
C ASN A 99 7.74 4.41 1.04
N GLU A 100 7.85 5.74 0.92
CA GLU A 100 8.49 6.56 1.95
C GLU A 100 7.51 7.13 2.96
N ARG A 101 6.23 7.30 2.60
CA ARG A 101 5.25 7.98 3.46
C ARG A 101 4.10 7.09 3.90
N SER A 102 3.56 6.26 3.02
CA SER A 102 2.36 5.48 3.35
C SER A 102 2.65 4.12 3.99
N THR A 103 3.69 3.44 3.53
CA THR A 103 4.06 2.12 4.02
C THR A 103 5.27 2.17 4.95
N VAL A 104 5.70 3.35 5.40
CA VAL A 104 6.91 3.54 6.23
C VAL A 104 6.95 2.60 7.44
N ASP A 105 5.85 2.46 8.17
CA ASP A 105 5.76 1.60 9.36
C ASP A 105 5.47 0.12 9.04
N GLN A 106 5.23 -0.23 7.77
CA GLN A 106 5.05 -1.63 7.42
C GLN A 106 6.38 -2.37 7.50
N PRO A 107 6.39 -3.61 8.02
CA PRO A 107 7.59 -4.42 8.04
C PRO A 107 7.95 -4.85 6.61
N VAL A 108 9.25 -5.06 6.38
CA VAL A 108 9.76 -5.63 5.12
C VAL A 108 9.34 -7.11 4.98
N GLU A 109 9.14 -7.78 6.11
CA GLU A 109 8.81 -9.20 6.19
C GLU A 109 7.58 -9.45 7.06
N ASN A 110 6.75 -10.41 6.66
CA ASN A 110 5.73 -11.01 7.48
C ASN A 110 6.32 -12.26 8.15
N LEU A 111 6.20 -12.34 9.47
CA LEU A 111 6.79 -13.39 10.27
C LEU A 111 5.71 -14.34 10.79
N ASP A 112 5.82 -15.62 10.46
CA ASP A 112 5.02 -16.68 11.07
C ASP A 112 5.67 -17.13 12.39
N THR A 113 5.32 -16.43 13.47
CA THR A 113 5.96 -16.60 14.78
C THR A 113 5.91 -18.03 15.29
N ASP A 114 4.81 -18.76 15.06
CA ASP A 114 4.65 -20.14 15.52
C ASP A 114 5.66 -21.08 14.85
N ILE A 115 5.84 -20.95 13.53
CA ILE A 115 6.81 -21.74 12.78
C ILE A 115 8.24 -21.40 13.21
N LEU A 116 8.55 -20.10 13.35
CA LEU A 116 9.88 -19.65 13.73
C LEU A 116 10.26 -20.11 15.15
N GLN A 117 9.32 -20.05 16.08
CA GLN A 117 9.51 -20.58 17.44
C GLN A 117 9.66 -22.10 17.44
N GLY A 118 8.88 -22.82 16.63
CA GLY A 118 9.00 -24.28 16.48
C GLY A 118 10.37 -24.70 15.92
N ILE A 119 10.88 -23.98 14.91
CA ILE A 119 12.23 -24.19 14.36
C ILE A 119 13.28 -23.92 15.44
N ALA A 120 13.18 -22.79 16.15
CA ALA A 120 14.13 -22.42 17.20
C ALA A 120 14.18 -23.45 18.33
N ALA A 121 13.02 -23.89 18.83
CA ALA A 121 12.91 -24.90 19.87
C ALA A 121 13.52 -26.24 19.42
N ARG A 122 13.26 -26.67 18.18
CA ARG A 122 13.81 -27.92 17.65
C ARG A 122 15.34 -27.87 17.50
N VAL A 123 15.88 -26.76 17.00
CA VAL A 123 17.33 -26.54 16.90
C VAL A 123 17.98 -26.57 18.28
N GLN A 124 17.31 -26.02 19.30
CA GLN A 124 17.81 -26.05 20.67
C GLN A 124 17.87 -27.48 21.22
N LEU A 125 16.80 -28.28 21.05
CA LEU A 125 16.78 -29.68 21.48
C LEU A 125 17.89 -30.52 20.82
N GLU A 126 18.20 -30.24 19.54
CA GLU A 126 19.29 -30.89 18.80
C GLU A 126 20.67 -30.50 19.34
N LYS A 127 20.88 -29.22 19.69
CA LYS A 127 22.12 -28.75 20.33
C LYS A 127 22.31 -29.33 21.72
N ASP A 128 21.23 -29.50 22.47
CA ASP A 128 21.23 -30.06 23.81
C ASP A 128 21.37 -31.60 23.81
N GLY A 129 21.42 -32.23 22.64
CA GLY A 129 21.52 -33.69 22.48
C GLY A 129 20.25 -34.45 22.89
N THR A 130 19.14 -33.75 23.09
CA THR A 130 17.85 -34.32 23.52
C THR A 130 16.99 -34.76 22.33
N ALA A 131 17.29 -34.28 21.13
CA ALA A 131 16.70 -34.72 19.87
C ALA A 131 17.77 -35.35 18.96
N MET A 132 17.35 -36.29 18.12
CA MET A 132 18.20 -36.85 17.06
C MET A 132 18.68 -35.74 16.11
N ALA A 133 19.92 -35.88 15.64
CA ALA A 133 20.47 -35.00 14.61
C ALA A 133 19.52 -34.95 13.38
N PRO A 134 19.27 -33.76 12.81
CA PRO A 134 18.35 -33.61 11.70
C PRO A 134 18.93 -34.26 10.43
N SER A 135 18.05 -34.81 9.59
CA SER A 135 18.42 -35.20 8.23
C SER A 135 18.66 -33.96 7.36
N GLN A 136 19.34 -34.13 6.23
CA GLN A 136 19.53 -33.04 5.27
C GLN A 136 18.20 -32.47 4.79
N GLU A 137 17.19 -33.31 4.58
CA GLU A 137 15.84 -32.87 4.19
C GLU A 137 15.21 -31.91 5.22
N ILE A 138 15.42 -32.16 6.51
CA ILE A 138 14.92 -31.28 7.58
C ILE A 138 15.69 -29.96 7.58
N ILE A 139 17.01 -29.99 7.35
CA ILE A 139 17.84 -28.78 7.25
C ILE A 139 17.37 -27.93 6.08
N ASP A 140 17.16 -28.54 4.91
CA ASP A 140 16.70 -27.87 3.70
C ASP A 140 15.29 -27.28 3.89
N ALA A 141 14.38 -28.04 4.51
CA ALA A 141 13.03 -27.56 4.81
C ALA A 141 13.03 -26.35 5.75
N ARG A 142 13.89 -26.34 6.78
CA ARG A 142 14.08 -25.16 7.63
C ARG A 142 14.63 -23.97 6.86
N GLY A 143 15.62 -24.22 6.01
CA GLY A 143 16.20 -23.19 5.14
C GLY A 143 15.12 -22.50 4.31
N LYS A 144 14.20 -23.27 3.71
CA LYS A 144 13.06 -22.75 2.96
C LYS A 144 12.08 -21.93 3.81
N CYS A 145 11.83 -22.32 5.06
CA CYS A 145 10.99 -21.54 5.97
C CYS A 145 11.65 -20.22 6.41
N LEU A 146 12.98 -20.13 6.36
CA LEU A 146 13.75 -18.94 6.75
C LEU A 146 14.13 -18.05 5.56
N ASP A 147 13.78 -18.44 4.34
CA ASP A 147 14.03 -17.65 3.13
C ASP A 147 12.83 -16.72 2.84
N PRO A 148 12.97 -15.39 2.91
CA PRO A 148 11.88 -14.45 2.65
C PRO A 148 11.40 -14.46 1.20
N THR A 149 12.19 -14.97 0.26
CA THR A 149 11.85 -15.08 -1.17
C THR A 149 11.09 -16.36 -1.51
N GLU A 150 11.15 -17.37 -0.64
CA GLU A 150 10.42 -18.62 -0.77
C GLU A 150 8.91 -18.38 -0.58
N ARG A 151 8.11 -18.78 -1.57
CA ARG A 151 6.67 -18.49 -1.58
C ARG A 151 5.85 -19.60 -0.93
N HIS A 152 6.34 -20.84 -0.93
CA HIS A 152 5.52 -22.02 -0.63
C HIS A 152 5.60 -22.53 0.83
N HIS A 153 6.67 -22.24 1.59
CA HIS A 153 6.93 -22.80 2.94
C HIS A 153 6.76 -21.81 4.10
N ARG A 154 5.71 -21.87 4.91
CA ARG A 154 5.43 -20.88 5.99
C ARG A 154 6.67 -20.55 6.84
N GLY A 155 6.77 -19.32 7.35
CA GLY A 155 7.93 -18.83 8.10
C GLY A 155 8.17 -17.36 7.85
N ILE A 156 9.31 -16.99 7.26
CA ILE A 156 9.60 -15.62 6.85
C ILE A 156 9.05 -15.38 5.45
N ARG A 157 8.38 -14.25 5.22
CA ARG A 157 7.85 -13.86 3.91
C ARG A 157 8.12 -12.42 3.58
N LYS A 158 8.59 -12.13 2.36
CA LYS A 158 8.57 -10.77 1.84
C LYS A 158 7.16 -10.18 1.92
N ASN A 159 7.04 -8.99 2.51
CA ASN A 159 5.79 -8.24 2.50
C ASN A 159 5.61 -7.56 1.13
N LEU A 160 4.81 -8.16 0.26
CA LEU A 160 4.54 -7.63 -1.09
C LEU A 160 3.78 -6.30 -1.10
N ARG A 161 3.27 -5.85 0.05
CA ARG A 161 2.61 -4.53 0.20
C ARG A 161 3.54 -3.44 0.71
N LYS A 162 4.82 -3.75 0.99
CA LYS A 162 5.78 -2.76 1.49
C LYS A 162 6.23 -1.81 0.38
N GLU A 163 6.67 -2.36 -0.75
CA GLU A 163 7.23 -1.60 -1.87
C GLU A 163 6.21 -1.55 -3.02
N TRP A 164 6.09 -0.38 -3.66
CA TRP A 164 5.15 -0.15 -4.75
C TRP A 164 5.37 -1.15 -5.89
N LYS A 165 6.63 -1.40 -6.23
CA LYS A 165 7.02 -2.36 -7.28
C LYS A 165 6.35 -3.73 -7.12
N ASP A 166 6.30 -4.27 -5.90
CA ASP A 166 5.64 -5.56 -5.65
C ASP A 166 4.12 -5.39 -5.49
N ALA A 167 3.69 -4.32 -4.82
CA ALA A 167 2.30 -4.03 -4.54
C ALA A 167 1.47 -3.89 -5.82
N LYS A 168 2.03 -3.31 -6.89
CA LYS A 168 1.37 -3.23 -8.21
C LYS A 168 0.92 -4.59 -8.72
N GLY A 169 1.76 -5.61 -8.56
CA GLY A 169 1.46 -6.98 -8.98
C GLY A 169 0.39 -7.60 -8.09
N GLU A 170 0.50 -7.40 -6.76
CA GLU A 170 -0.45 -7.90 -5.77
C GLU A 170 -1.86 -7.32 -5.97
N PHE A 171 -1.95 -6.00 -6.21
CA PHE A 171 -3.21 -5.32 -6.47
C PHE A 171 -3.67 -5.41 -7.92
N ASN A 172 -2.87 -6.04 -8.79
CA ASN A 172 -3.21 -6.27 -10.19
C ASN A 172 -3.50 -4.97 -10.97
N VAL A 173 -2.81 -3.87 -10.63
CA VAL A 173 -3.01 -2.52 -11.17
C VAL A 173 -2.01 -2.14 -12.26
N SER A 174 -2.45 -1.30 -13.20
CA SER A 174 -1.61 -0.72 -14.26
C SER A 174 -1.71 0.80 -14.21
N VAL A 175 -0.56 1.47 -14.14
CA VAL A 175 -0.45 2.93 -14.02
C VAL A 175 -0.09 3.53 -15.37
N HIS A 176 -0.82 4.56 -15.77
CA HIS A 176 -0.52 5.30 -16.99
C HIS A 176 0.72 6.19 -16.80
N PRO A 177 1.68 6.20 -17.74
CA PRO A 177 2.82 7.10 -17.71
C PRO A 177 2.38 8.50 -18.16
N ASP A 178 1.68 9.24 -17.31
CA ASP A 178 1.34 10.64 -17.58
C ASP A 178 2.34 11.62 -16.95
N LYS A 179 2.41 12.85 -17.48
CA LYS A 179 3.25 13.90 -16.90
C LYS A 179 2.49 14.60 -15.77
N ALA A 180 3.13 14.80 -14.61
CA ALA A 180 2.50 15.47 -13.48
C ALA A 180 1.99 16.87 -13.86
N LYS A 181 0.79 17.20 -13.38
CA LYS A 181 0.29 18.58 -13.31
C LYS A 181 0.52 19.07 -11.89
N LYS A 182 1.47 19.98 -11.71
CA LYS A 182 1.79 20.58 -10.39
C LYS A 182 0.72 21.58 -9.98
N LEU A 183 0.47 21.65 -8.67
CA LEU A 183 -0.22 22.74 -7.98
C LEU A 183 0.57 24.05 -8.16
#